data_AF-A0A091FBD2-F1
#
_entry.id   AF-A0A091FBD2-F1
#
_cell.length_a   1.000
_cell.length_b   1.000
_cell.length_c   1.000
_cell.angle_alpha   90.00
_cell.angle_beta   90.00
_cell.angle_gamma   90.00
#
_symmetry.space_group_name_H-M   'P 1'
#
loop_
_entity.id
_entity.type
_entity.pdbx_description
1 polymer ?
#
loop_
_entity_poly.entity_id
_entity_poly.type
_entity_poly.pdbx_seq_one_letter_code
_entity_poly.pdbx_strand_id
1 'polypeptide(L)'
;MYDFLLVEVEREVIDSVFHFVKEINQEKYTFKEPLHEMMGMFVLESKGSIIVKSLTSEAPLQDVDHITVPSIEKILVDLYADSDIFSFLQGSEMLNIFESALGKYTVNTNRLLRYAKRRNKEKDIRNILAQISGK
;
A
#
# COMPACT_ATOMS: atom_id res chain seq x y z
N MET A 1 -12.32 3.71 13.44
CA MET A 1 -11.12 3.96 12.61
C MET A 1 -10.55 2.60 12.29
N TYR A 2 -10.52 2.23 11.01
CA TYR A 2 -9.84 1.01 10.58
C TYR A 2 -8.35 1.19 10.84
N ASP A 3 -7.77 0.27 11.59
CA ASP A 3 -6.37 0.34 11.98
C ASP A 3 -5.73 -1.02 11.72
N PHE A 4 -4.86 -1.05 10.71
CA PHE A 4 -4.02 -2.21 10.44
C PHE A 4 -2.60 -1.75 10.06
N LEU A 5 -1.62 -2.57 10.41
CA LEU A 5 -0.23 -2.38 10.03
C LEU A 5 0.07 -3.25 8.81
N LEU A 6 0.57 -2.63 7.74
CA LEU A 6 1.08 -3.35 6.57
C LEU A 6 2.59 -3.54 6.71
N VAL A 7 3.04 -4.80 6.69
CA VAL A 7 4.45 -5.19 6.73
C VAL A 7 4.78 -5.87 5.42
N GLU A 8 5.69 -5.27 4.66
CA GLU A 8 6.17 -5.80 3.39
C GLU A 8 7.56 -6.38 3.55
N VAL A 9 7.74 -7.61 3.05
CA VAL A 9 9.01 -8.34 3.16
C VAL A 9 9.39 -8.99 1.84
N GLU A 10 10.67 -9.35 1.70
CA GLU A 10 11.12 -10.12 0.54
C GLU A 10 10.26 -11.38 0.37
N ARG A 11 9.94 -11.71 -0.89
CA ARG A 11 8.99 -12.77 -1.21
C ARG A 11 9.43 -14.12 -0.64
N GLU A 12 10.74 -14.33 -0.62
CA GLU A 12 11.40 -15.55 -0.18
C GLU A 12 11.25 -15.80 1.33
N VAL A 13 10.96 -14.76 2.13
CA VAL A 13 10.88 -14.85 3.60
C VAL A 13 9.47 -14.60 4.14
N ILE A 14 8.47 -14.46 3.27
CA ILE A 14 7.11 -14.08 3.67
C ILE A 14 6.49 -15.03 4.71
N ASP A 15 6.67 -16.34 4.51
CA ASP A 15 6.13 -17.35 5.43
C ASP A 15 6.80 -17.28 6.79
N SER A 16 8.13 -17.20 6.81
CA SER A 16 8.92 -17.08 8.04
C SER A 16 8.53 -15.84 8.83
N VAL A 17 8.41 -14.68 8.17
CA VAL A 17 8.02 -13.44 8.83
C VAL A 17 6.57 -13.49 9.30
N PHE A 18 5.65 -14.03 8.50
CA PHE A 18 4.26 -14.20 8.89
C PHE A 18 4.13 -15.02 10.18
N HIS A 19 4.82 -16.17 10.25
CA HIS A 19 4.81 -17.02 11.43
C HIS A 19 5.45 -16.33 12.64
N PHE A 20 6.59 -15.67 12.46
CA PHE A 20 7.26 -14.90 13.51
C PHE A 20 6.37 -13.78 14.06
N VAL A 21 5.79 -12.95 13.20
CA VAL A 21 4.90 -11.85 13.59
C VAL A 21 3.66 -12.37 14.32
N LYS A 22 3.07 -13.48 13.86
CA LYS A 22 1.93 -14.12 14.52
C LYS A 22 2.29 -14.66 15.91
N GLU A 23 3.48 -15.22 16.07
CA GLU A 23 3.95 -15.77 17.35
C GLU A 23 4.20 -14.68 18.39
N ILE A 24 4.81 -13.56 18.00
CA ILE A 24 5.13 -12.45 18.90
C ILE A 24 3.92 -11.53 19.17
N ASN A 25 2.91 -11.51 18.29
CA ASN A 25 1.71 -10.68 18.41
C ASN A 25 0.44 -11.52 18.62
N GLN A 26 0.37 -12.28 19.70
CA GLN A 26 -0.75 -13.20 19.97
C GLN A 26 -2.09 -12.49 20.21
N GLU A 27 -2.05 -11.23 20.63
CA GLU A 27 -3.22 -10.39 20.90
C GLU A 27 -3.88 -9.82 19.63
N LYS A 28 -3.21 -9.90 18.48
CA LYS A 28 -3.65 -9.28 17.22
C LYS A 28 -3.76 -10.33 16.12
N TYR A 29 -4.75 -10.16 15.25
CA TYR A 29 -4.85 -11.01 14.07
C TYR A 29 -3.77 -10.64 13.04
N THR A 30 -3.02 -11.64 12.62
CA THR A 30 -2.01 -11.52 11.56
C THR A 30 -2.51 -12.25 10.32
N PHE A 31 -2.50 -11.58 9.17
CA PHE A 31 -2.95 -12.08 7.89
C PHE A 31 -1.79 -12.09 6.90
N LYS A 32 -1.65 -13.18 6.12
CA LYS A 32 -0.72 -13.26 5.00
C LYS A 32 -1.48 -13.00 3.72
N GLU A 33 -1.11 -11.95 2.99
CA GLU A 33 -1.67 -11.60 1.67
C GLU A 33 -3.21 -11.81 1.57
N PRO A 34 -4.01 -11.16 2.44
CA PRO A 34 -5.45 -11.38 2.48
C PRO A 34 -6.12 -10.96 1.17
N LEU A 35 -7.10 -11.76 0.74
CA LEU A 35 -7.96 -11.43 -0.39
C LEU A 35 -9.01 -10.39 0.01
N HIS A 36 -9.64 -9.78 -0.98
CA HIS A 36 -10.67 -8.75 -0.81
C HIS A 36 -11.75 -9.13 0.23
N GLU A 37 -12.29 -10.34 0.15
CA GLU A 37 -13.34 -10.82 1.06
C GLU A 37 -12.86 -10.86 2.52
N MET A 38 -11.59 -11.23 2.74
CA MET A 38 -10.99 -11.28 4.07
C MET A 38 -10.81 -9.89 4.68
N MET A 39 -10.59 -8.87 3.84
CA MET A 39 -10.43 -7.50 4.31
C MET A 39 -11.68 -7.04 5.06
N GLY A 40 -12.85 -7.17 4.42
CA GLY A 40 -14.13 -6.74 5.01
C GLY A 40 -14.56 -7.61 6.17
N MET A 41 -14.41 -8.94 6.06
CA MET A 41 -14.93 -9.86 7.08
C MET A 41 -14.07 -9.93 8.34
N PHE A 42 -12.75 -9.73 8.23
CA PHE A 42 -11.83 -10.01 9.32
C PHE A 42 -10.89 -8.85 9.61
N VAL A 43 -10.21 -8.30 8.60
CA VAL A 43 -9.13 -7.33 8.82
C VAL A 43 -9.66 -6.01 9.35
N LEU A 44 -10.67 -5.45 8.69
CA LEU A 44 -11.24 -4.14 9.02
C LEU A 44 -12.11 -4.18 10.29
N GLU A 45 -12.69 -5.33 10.62
CA GLU A 45 -13.44 -5.53 11.88
C GLU A 45 -12.51 -5.72 13.10
N SER A 46 -11.27 -6.12 12.87
CA SER A 46 -10.29 -6.37 13.90
C SER A 46 -9.49 -5.12 14.23
N LYS A 47 -9.35 -4.78 15.52
CA LYS A 47 -8.55 -3.63 15.96
C LYS A 47 -7.06 -3.95 15.90
N GLY A 48 -6.32 -3.26 15.04
CA GLY A 48 -4.86 -3.32 15.00
C GLY A 48 -4.30 -4.57 14.33
N SER A 49 -5.01 -5.13 13.34
CA SER A 49 -4.55 -6.26 12.54
C SER A 49 -3.19 -6.01 11.91
N ILE A 50 -2.42 -7.07 11.66
CA ILE A 50 -1.16 -6.98 10.92
C ILE A 50 -1.30 -7.75 9.62
N ILE A 51 -0.98 -7.11 8.50
CA ILE A 51 -0.93 -7.74 7.19
C ILE A 51 0.54 -7.92 6.83
N VAL A 52 0.94 -9.15 6.57
CA VAL A 52 2.26 -9.47 5.99
C VAL A 52 2.06 -9.77 4.51
N LYS A 53 2.75 -9.03 3.64
CA LYS A 53 2.70 -9.25 2.19
C LYS A 53 4.07 -9.18 1.55
N SER A 54 4.17 -9.65 0.31
CA SER A 54 5.39 -9.52 -0.47
C SER A 54 5.67 -8.06 -0.88
N LEU A 55 6.90 -7.61 -0.67
CA LEU A 55 7.44 -6.35 -1.16
C LEU A 55 7.64 -6.44 -2.67
N THR A 56 7.09 -5.50 -3.43
CA THR A 56 7.36 -5.43 -4.87
C THR A 56 8.83 -5.07 -5.11
N SER A 57 9.48 -5.76 -6.04
CA SER A 57 10.86 -5.45 -6.42
C SER A 57 11.02 -4.02 -6.95
N GLU A 58 12.16 -3.40 -6.64
CA GLU A 58 12.48 -2.01 -6.99
C GLU A 58 11.45 -0.99 -6.49
N ALA A 59 10.67 -1.33 -5.46
CA ALA A 59 9.71 -0.40 -4.89
C ALA A 59 10.43 0.85 -4.34
N PRO A 60 9.83 2.04 -4.48
CA PRO A 60 10.45 3.25 -3.99
C PRO A 60 10.30 3.33 -2.46
N LEU A 61 11.42 3.10 -1.78
CA LEU A 61 11.53 3.16 -0.31
C LEU A 61 12.35 4.37 0.13
N GLN A 62 12.26 4.70 1.41
CA GLN A 62 13.07 5.73 2.06
C GLN A 62 13.43 5.26 3.48
N ASP A 63 14.55 5.75 4.00
CA ASP A 63 14.95 5.52 5.38
C ASP A 63 14.45 6.70 6.23
N VAL A 64 13.70 6.39 7.29
CA VAL A 64 13.27 7.35 8.30
C VAL A 64 13.63 6.75 9.65
N ASP A 65 14.51 7.42 10.39
CA ASP A 65 14.99 6.99 11.71
C ASP A 65 15.48 5.52 11.72
N HIS A 66 16.23 5.12 10.68
CA HIS A 66 16.75 3.76 10.50
C HIS A 66 15.67 2.69 10.24
N ILE A 67 14.45 3.13 9.89
CA ILE A 67 13.34 2.27 9.49
C ILE A 67 13.06 2.50 8.01
N THR A 68 13.11 1.41 7.24
CA THR A 68 12.72 1.43 5.83
C THR A 68 11.20 1.54 5.70
N VAL A 69 10.73 2.64 5.12
CA VAL A 69 9.30 2.93 4.93
C VAL A 69 9.00 3.20 3.45
N PRO A 70 7.74 3.04 3.00
CA PRO A 70 7.36 3.40 1.63
C PRO A 70 7.53 4.91 1.40
N SER A 71 7.98 5.30 0.20
CA SER A 71 7.89 6.70 -0.22
C SER A 71 6.44 7.04 -0.61
N ILE A 72 6.12 8.34 -0.72
CA ILE A 72 4.79 8.76 -1.18
C ILE A 72 4.46 8.22 -2.58
N GLU A 73 5.44 8.08 -3.46
CA GLU A 73 5.23 7.47 -4.77
C GLU A 73 4.80 6.01 -4.67
N LYS A 74 5.37 5.26 -3.72
CA LYS A 74 4.98 3.87 -3.48
C LYS A 74 3.55 3.81 -2.99
N ILE A 75 3.24 4.59 -1.95
CA ILE A 75 1.91 4.64 -1.33
C ILE A 75 0.84 4.92 -2.39
N LEU A 76 1.01 5.97 -3.19
CA LEU A 76 0.02 6.35 -4.21
C LEU A 76 -0.22 5.24 -5.25
N VAL A 77 0.84 4.58 -5.72
CA VAL A 77 0.71 3.48 -6.68
C VAL A 77 0.07 2.26 -6.04
N ASP A 78 0.45 1.90 -4.82
CA ASP A 78 -0.06 0.71 -4.13
C ASP A 78 -1.54 0.85 -3.78
N LEU A 79 -1.97 2.03 -3.35
CA LEU A 79 -3.39 2.34 -3.11
C LEU A 79 -4.27 2.02 -4.33
N TYR A 80 -3.75 2.29 -5.53
CA TYR A 80 -4.44 1.96 -6.77
C TYR A 80 -4.23 0.50 -7.21
N ALA A 81 -3.02 -0.03 -7.06
CA ALA A 81 -2.65 -1.33 -7.59
C ALA A 81 -3.15 -2.52 -6.75
N ASP A 82 -3.23 -2.36 -5.43
CA ASP A 82 -3.68 -3.39 -4.48
C ASP A 82 -5.15 -3.20 -4.10
N SER A 83 -6.05 -3.24 -5.09
CA SER A 83 -7.48 -3.03 -4.88
C SER A 83 -8.12 -4.04 -3.90
N ASP A 84 -7.53 -5.21 -3.73
CA ASP A 84 -8.02 -6.18 -2.73
C ASP A 84 -7.88 -5.63 -1.32
N ILE A 85 -6.73 -5.04 -1.00
CA ILE A 85 -6.41 -4.45 0.31
C ILE A 85 -7.06 -3.06 0.45
N PHE A 86 -7.00 -2.22 -0.59
CA PHE A 86 -7.42 -0.82 -0.53
C PHE A 86 -8.73 -0.55 -1.26
N SER A 87 -9.62 -1.54 -1.35
CA SER A 87 -10.94 -1.42 -2.01
C SER A 87 -11.78 -0.26 -1.44
N PHE A 88 -11.67 -0.02 -0.13
CA PHE A 88 -12.40 1.03 0.58
C PHE A 88 -11.93 2.45 0.24
N LEU A 89 -10.80 2.60 -0.48
CA LEU A 89 -10.26 3.89 -0.91
C LEU A 89 -10.48 4.16 -2.40
N GLN A 90 -11.16 3.29 -3.14
CA GLN A 90 -11.36 3.45 -4.58
C GLN A 90 -12.39 4.54 -4.91
N GLY A 91 -12.47 4.92 -6.19
CA GLY A 91 -13.43 5.93 -6.66
C GLY A 91 -13.01 7.35 -6.30
N SER A 92 -13.95 8.16 -5.79
CA SER A 92 -13.68 9.57 -5.49
C SER A 92 -12.63 9.77 -4.40
N GLU A 93 -12.56 8.86 -3.43
CA GLU A 93 -11.59 8.96 -2.35
C GLU A 93 -10.15 8.81 -2.86
N MET A 94 -9.92 7.92 -3.82
CA MET A 94 -8.62 7.77 -4.46
C MET A 94 -8.16 9.09 -5.10
N LEU A 95 -9.06 9.76 -5.82
CA LEU A 95 -8.77 11.04 -6.46
C LEU A 95 -8.45 12.12 -5.43
N ASN A 96 -9.22 12.18 -4.33
CA ASN A 96 -8.97 13.13 -3.24
C ASN A 96 -7.60 12.91 -2.58
N ILE A 97 -7.19 11.65 -2.38
CA ILE A 97 -5.88 11.30 -1.83
C ILE A 97 -4.77 11.75 -2.78
N PHE A 98 -4.87 11.44 -4.08
CA PHE A 98 -3.88 11.88 -5.07
C PHE A 98 -3.79 13.41 -5.15
N GLU A 99 -4.93 14.10 -5.25
CA GLU A 99 -5.00 15.56 -5.32
C GLU A 99 -4.37 16.20 -4.07
N SER A 100 -4.70 15.68 -2.88
CA SER A 100 -4.12 16.13 -1.62
C SER A 100 -2.62 15.87 -1.54
N ALA A 101 -2.16 14.71 -2.00
CA ALA A 101 -0.75 14.34 -1.93
C ALA A 101 0.11 15.21 -2.87
N LEU A 102 -0.36 15.43 -4.10
CA LEU A 102 0.29 16.27 -5.09
C LEU A 102 0.31 17.75 -4.69
N GLY A 103 -0.72 18.22 -3.96
CA GLY A 103 -0.78 19.59 -3.47
C GLY A 103 0.06 19.86 -2.21
N LYS A 104 0.32 18.84 -1.38
CA LYS A 104 1.00 19.00 -0.07
C LYS A 104 2.44 18.51 -0.05
N TYR A 105 2.79 17.54 -0.89
CA TYR A 105 4.10 16.88 -0.85
C TYR A 105 4.80 16.99 -2.20
N THR A 106 6.13 16.97 -2.17
CA THR A 106 6.93 16.83 -3.39
C THR A 106 6.87 15.37 -3.85
N VAL A 107 6.06 15.10 -4.88
CA VAL A 107 5.98 13.79 -5.53
C VAL A 107 6.85 13.79 -6.78
N ASN A 108 7.82 12.87 -6.85
CA ASN A 108 8.64 12.69 -8.04
C ASN A 108 7.89 11.86 -9.09
N THR A 109 7.30 12.54 -10.09
CA THR A 109 6.51 11.93 -11.16
C THR A 109 7.26 10.84 -11.93
N ASN A 110 8.56 10.99 -12.17
CA ASN A 110 9.36 9.96 -12.86
C ASN A 110 9.50 8.69 -12.01
N ARG A 111 9.71 8.84 -10.69
CA ARG A 111 9.78 7.73 -9.74
C ARG A 111 8.42 7.05 -9.59
N LEU A 112 7.34 7.83 -9.48
CA LEU A 112 5.96 7.36 -9.45
C LEU A 112 5.62 6.52 -10.68
N LEU A 113 5.84 7.05 -11.88
CA LEU A 113 5.50 6.37 -13.13
C LEU A 113 6.37 5.13 -13.38
N ARG A 114 7.65 5.15 -13.00
CA ARG A 114 8.51 3.97 -13.07
C ARG A 114 7.98 2.85 -12.18
N TYR A 115 7.56 3.16 -10.96
CA TYR A 115 6.99 2.17 -10.05
C TYR A 115 5.60 1.70 -10.50
N ALA A 116 4.75 2.61 -10.99
CA ALA A 116 3.47 2.27 -11.61
C ALA A 116 3.65 1.29 -12.78
N LYS A 117 4.69 1.46 -13.60
CA LYS A 117 5.05 0.51 -14.66
C LYS A 117 5.41 -0.87 -14.12
N ARG A 118 6.20 -0.96 -13.05
CA ARG A 118 6.51 -2.23 -12.37
C ARG A 118 5.24 -2.94 -11.85
N ARG A 119 4.23 -2.16 -11.44
CA ARG A 119 2.91 -2.65 -11.00
C ARG A 119 1.91 -2.85 -12.14
N ASN A 120 2.31 -2.67 -13.40
CA ASN A 120 1.44 -2.71 -14.58
C ASN A 120 0.28 -1.70 -14.56
N LYS A 121 0.44 -0.56 -13.87
CA LYS A 121 -0.56 0.50 -13.70
C LYS A 121 -0.13 1.85 -14.29
N GLU A 122 0.93 1.90 -15.09
CA GLU A 122 1.46 3.18 -15.62
C GLU A 122 0.39 4.01 -16.35
N LYS A 123 -0.37 3.37 -17.25
CA LYS A 123 -1.42 4.06 -18.02
C LYS A 123 -2.50 4.64 -17.09
N ASP A 124 -2.91 3.87 -16.09
CA ASP A 124 -3.96 4.28 -15.15
C ASP A 124 -3.51 5.44 -14.27
N ILE A 125 -2.30 5.37 -13.74
CA ILE A 125 -1.70 6.46 -12.96
C ILE A 125 -1.57 7.73 -13.82
N ARG A 126 -1.16 7.62 -15.09
CA ARG A 126 -1.14 8.79 -16.00
C ARG A 126 -2.52 9.42 -16.18
N ASN A 127 -3.57 8.60 -16.30
CA ASN A 127 -4.93 9.10 -16.42
C ASN A 127 -5.38 9.85 -15.16
N ILE A 128 -5.06 9.31 -13.97
CA ILE A 128 -5.36 9.97 -12.69
C ILE A 128 -4.64 11.33 -12.62
N LEU A 129 -3.34 11.38 -12.94
CA LEU A 129 -2.59 12.63 -12.95
C LEU A 129 -3.16 13.65 -13.93
N ALA A 130 -3.58 13.22 -15.13
CA ALA A 130 -4.19 14.11 -16.12
C ALA A 130 -5.56 14.66 -15.66
N GLN A 131 -6.38 13.84 -14.99
CA GLN A 131 -7.66 14.27 -14.41
C GLN A 131 -7.47 15.34 -13.33
N ILE A 132 -6.41 15.25 -12.54
CA ILE A 132 -6.12 16.22 -11.48
C ILE A 132 -5.56 17.52 -12.07
N SER A 133 -4.62 17.44 -13.02
CA SER A 133 -4.02 18.63 -13.65
C SER A 133 -4.97 19.38 -14.60
N GLY A 134 -6.06 18.74 -15.04
CA GLY A 134 -7.06 19.34 -15.93
C GLY A 134 -8.21 20.04 -15.20
N LYS A 135 -8.24 19.98 -13.86
CA LYS A 135 -9.11 20.82 -13.02
C LYS A 135 -8.46 22.17 -12.75
#